data_AF-A0A5C6XLE1-F1
#
_entry.id   AF-A0A5C6XLE1-F1
#
_cell.length_a   1.000
_cell.length_b   1.000
_cell.length_c   1.000
_cell.angle_alpha   90.00
_cell.angle_beta   90.00
_cell.angle_gamma   90.00
#
_symmetry.space_group_name_H-M   'P 1'
#
loop_
_entity.id
_entity.type
_entity.pdbx_description
1 polymer ?
#
loop_
_entity_poly.entity_id
_entity_poly.type
_entity_poly.pdbx_seq_one_letter_code
_entity_poly.pdbx_strand_id
1 'polypeptide(L)'
;MPHPVRIFLIFGVVATLAIFTSACKPAECRQMVECCAEVEDLPGVGASCKGLARDTRDRYTCRTVTRTVRYMLEDREHPIPQACMRD
;
A
#
# COMPACT_ATOMS: atom_id res chain seq x y z
N MET A 1 -43.71 -17.06 17.14
CA MET A 1 -43.29 -15.66 16.86
C MET A 1 -41.77 -15.60 17.01
N PRO A 2 -40.99 -15.52 15.91
CA PRO A 2 -39.53 -15.56 15.98
C PRO A 2 -38.98 -14.22 16.49
N HIS A 3 -38.08 -14.26 17.48
CA HIS A 3 -37.59 -13.09 18.20
C HIS A 3 -36.77 -12.14 17.31
N PRO A 4 -37.20 -10.88 17.09
CA PRO A 4 -36.49 -9.91 16.23
C PRO A 4 -35.14 -9.46 16.79
N VAL A 5 -34.89 -9.70 18.08
CA VAL A 5 -33.69 -9.28 18.80
C VAL A 5 -32.45 -10.11 18.41
N ARG A 6 -32.63 -11.37 17.99
CA ARG A 6 -31.51 -12.27 17.64
C ARG A 6 -30.89 -11.95 16.27
N ILE A 7 -31.67 -11.43 15.33
CA ILE A 7 -31.20 -11.08 13.98
C ILE A 7 -30.34 -9.81 14.02
N PHE A 8 -30.70 -8.85 14.88
CA PHE A 8 -29.98 -7.58 15.03
C PHE A 8 -28.57 -7.75 15.61
N LEU A 9 -28.37 -8.71 16.51
CA LEU A 9 -27.06 -9.01 17.11
C LEU A 9 -26.09 -9.65 16.11
N ILE A 10 -26.56 -10.47 15.18
CA ILE A 10 -25.70 -11.16 14.20
C ILE A 10 -25.20 -10.17 13.14
N PHE A 11 -26.06 -9.26 12.67
CA PHE A 11 -25.68 -8.23 11.70
C PHE A 11 -24.66 -7.20 12.27
N GLY A 12 -24.73 -6.90 13.56
CA GLY A 12 -23.77 -5.98 14.21
C GLY A 12 -22.35 -6.55 14.32
N VAL A 13 -22.19 -7.86 14.51
CA VAL A 13 -20.88 -8.52 14.66
C VAL A 13 -20.17 -8.69 13.32
N VAL A 14 -20.90 -8.93 12.23
CA VAL A 14 -20.29 -9.05 10.88
C VAL A 14 -19.79 -7.69 10.39
N ALA A 15 -20.49 -6.60 10.71
CA ALA A 15 -20.10 -5.24 10.31
C ALA A 15 -18.80 -4.77 10.98
N THR A 16 -18.52 -5.18 12.22
CA THR A 16 -17.29 -4.78 12.93
C THR A 16 -16.08 -5.57 12.46
N LEU A 17 -16.19 -6.86 12.12
CA LEU A 17 -15.06 -7.64 11.60
C LEU A 17 -14.59 -7.20 10.19
N ALA A 18 -15.48 -6.67 9.35
CA ALA A 18 -15.13 -6.20 8.02
C ALA A 18 -14.22 -4.94 8.01
N ILE A 19 -14.22 -4.17 9.09
CA ILE A 19 -13.44 -2.91 9.17
C ILE A 19 -11.96 -3.23 9.45
N PHE A 20 -11.67 -4.26 10.26
CA PHE A 20 -10.30 -4.59 10.67
C PHE A 20 -9.46 -5.28 9.59
N THR A 21 -10.07 -5.88 8.57
CA THR A 21 -9.32 -6.56 7.49
C THR A 21 -8.82 -5.61 6.40
N SER A 22 -9.28 -4.35 6.39
CA SER A 22 -9.00 -3.39 5.31
C SER A 22 -7.86 -2.41 5.59
N ALA A 23 -7.29 -2.41 6.81
CA ALA A 23 -6.35 -1.38 7.26
C ALA A 23 -4.86 -1.80 7.23
N CYS A 24 -4.54 -3.10 7.16
CA CYS A 24 -3.14 -3.54 7.12
C CYS A 24 -2.68 -3.75 5.67
N LYS A 25 -1.91 -2.80 5.14
CA LYS A 25 -1.20 -2.98 3.87
C LYS A 25 -0.21 -4.18 3.99
N PRO A 26 -0.10 -5.03 2.95
CA PRO A 26 0.94 -6.06 2.87
C PRO A 26 2.35 -5.47 3.06
N ALA A 27 3.32 -6.30 3.44
CA ALA A 27 4.70 -5.87 3.69
C ALA A 27 5.31 -5.14 2.48
N GLU A 28 5.02 -5.63 1.28
CA GLU A 28 5.47 -5.08 0.01
C GLU A 28 4.90 -3.68 -0.24
N CYS A 29 3.65 -3.47 0.15
CA CYS A 29 3.00 -2.17 0.02
C CYS A 29 3.48 -1.18 1.08
N ARG A 30 3.86 -1.64 2.27
CA ARG A 30 4.53 -0.79 3.26
C ARG A 30 5.91 -0.35 2.76
N GLN A 31 6.67 -1.28 2.21
CA GLN A 31 7.96 -0.97 1.60
C GLN A 31 7.82 0.01 0.43
N MET A 32 6.85 -0.19 -0.46
CA MET A 32 6.57 0.75 -1.54
C MET A 32 6.27 2.16 -1.00
N VAL A 33 5.47 2.28 0.06
CA VAL A 33 5.18 3.58 0.69
C VAL A 33 6.45 4.23 1.23
N GLU A 34 7.32 3.47 1.91
CA GLU A 34 8.61 3.96 2.41
C GLU A 34 9.53 4.41 1.26
N CYS A 35 9.67 3.59 0.22
CA CYS A 35 10.44 3.92 -0.97
C CYS A 35 9.91 5.21 -1.63
N CYS A 36 8.59 5.33 -1.81
CA CYS A 36 7.97 6.51 -2.40
C CYS A 36 8.15 7.77 -1.57
N ALA A 37 8.24 7.66 -0.24
CA ALA A 37 8.48 8.80 0.63
C ALA A 37 9.90 9.34 0.47
N GLU A 38 10.89 8.46 0.37
CA GLU A 38 12.31 8.83 0.16
C GLU A 38 12.55 9.51 -1.20
N VAL A 39 11.73 9.20 -2.20
CA VAL A 39 11.85 9.78 -3.55
C VAL A 39 10.86 10.89 -3.83
N GLU A 40 10.08 11.35 -2.85
CA GLU A 40 8.91 12.22 -3.13
C GLU A 40 9.27 13.54 -3.82
N ASP A 41 10.45 14.06 -3.50
CA ASP A 41 10.98 15.32 -4.04
C ASP A 41 11.64 15.16 -5.41
N LEU A 42 11.79 13.93 -5.92
CA LEU A 42 12.39 13.68 -7.22
C LEU A 42 11.38 13.96 -8.35
N PRO A 43 11.65 14.94 -9.24
CA PRO A 43 10.71 15.34 -10.29
C PRO A 43 10.42 14.18 -11.26
N GLY A 44 9.13 13.94 -11.47
CA GLY A 44 8.58 12.87 -12.32
C GLY A 44 8.43 11.52 -11.62
N VAL A 45 9.40 11.09 -10.81
CA VAL A 45 9.38 9.79 -10.13
C VAL A 45 8.57 9.86 -8.83
N GLY A 46 8.89 10.81 -7.95
CA GLY A 46 8.29 10.95 -6.62
C GLY A 46 6.79 11.24 -6.64
N ALA A 47 6.37 12.19 -7.48
CA ALA A 47 4.96 12.57 -7.62
C ALA A 47 4.08 11.38 -8.05
N SER A 48 4.55 10.59 -9.01
CA SER A 48 3.86 9.40 -9.50
C SER A 48 3.82 8.30 -8.44
N CYS A 49 4.94 8.09 -7.74
CA CYS A 49 5.06 7.10 -6.67
C CYS A 49 4.09 7.39 -5.52
N LYS A 50 3.99 8.64 -5.08
CA LYS A 50 3.13 9.07 -3.96
C LYS A 50 1.65 8.76 -4.18
N GLY A 51 1.15 8.95 -5.41
CA GLY A 51 -0.20 8.58 -5.78
C GLY A 51 -0.42 7.06 -5.67
N LEU A 52 0.46 6.28 -6.30
CA LEU A 52 0.41 4.82 -6.28
C LEU A 52 0.54 4.25 -4.86
N ALA A 53 1.35 4.88 -4.02
CA ALA A 53 1.58 4.50 -2.63
C ALA A 53 0.32 4.58 -1.76
N ARG A 54 -0.56 5.55 -2.03
CA ARG A 54 -1.82 5.72 -1.28
C ARG A 54 -2.84 4.66 -1.67
N ASP A 55 -3.05 4.49 -2.97
CA ASP A 55 -4.23 3.75 -3.46
C ASP A 55 -3.98 2.25 -3.62
N THR A 56 -2.73 1.84 -3.88
CA THR A 56 -2.42 0.43 -4.15
C THR A 56 -2.46 -0.41 -2.87
N ARG A 57 -3.18 -1.54 -2.95
CA ARG A 57 -3.23 -2.59 -1.91
C ARG A 57 -2.82 -3.98 -2.44
N ASP A 58 -2.68 -4.12 -3.75
CA ASP A 58 -2.26 -5.35 -4.38
C ASP A 58 -0.75 -5.57 -4.21
N ARG A 59 -0.39 -6.73 -3.66
CA ARG A 59 0.99 -7.11 -3.35
C ARG A 59 1.89 -7.13 -4.57
N TYR A 60 1.39 -7.63 -5.71
CA TYR A 60 2.17 -7.72 -6.94
C TYR A 60 2.48 -6.32 -7.48
N THR A 61 1.46 -5.46 -7.55
CA THR A 61 1.58 -4.08 -7.97
C THR A 61 2.55 -3.31 -7.08
N CYS A 62 2.47 -3.47 -5.76
CA CYS A 62 3.40 -2.83 -4.84
C CYS A 62 4.87 -3.20 -5.11
N ARG A 63 5.17 -4.48 -5.37
CA ARG A 63 6.53 -4.91 -5.76
C ARG A 63 6.96 -4.33 -7.10
N THR A 64 6.07 -4.36 -8.08
CA THR A 64 6.34 -3.84 -9.42
C THR A 64 6.67 -2.35 -9.37
N VAL A 65 5.90 -1.55 -8.63
CA VAL A 65 6.15 -0.10 -8.48
C VAL A 65 7.50 0.16 -7.83
N THR A 66 7.82 -0.49 -6.70
CA THR A 66 9.12 -0.35 -6.05
C THR A 66 10.28 -0.69 -7.00
N ARG A 67 10.15 -1.77 -7.78
CA ARG A 67 11.14 -2.17 -8.78
C ARG A 67 11.25 -1.15 -9.91
N THR A 68 10.14 -0.62 -10.42
CA THR A 68 10.14 0.41 -11.45
C THR A 68 10.83 1.68 -10.97
N VAL A 69 10.53 2.14 -9.74
CA VAL A 69 11.17 3.32 -9.14
C VAL A 69 12.67 3.09 -9.03
N ARG A 70 13.10 1.92 -8.55
CA ARG A 70 14.51 1.54 -8.51
C ARG A 70 15.17 1.65 -9.89
N TYR A 71 14.55 1.09 -10.94
CA TYR A 71 15.10 1.20 -12.29
C TYR A 71 15.17 2.65 -12.80
N MET A 72 14.18 3.47 -12.50
CA MET A 72 14.19 4.89 -12.87
C MET A 72 15.30 5.67 -12.14
N LEU A 73 15.60 5.32 -10.89
CA LEU A 73 16.72 5.92 -10.16
C LEU A 73 18.07 5.48 -10.74
N GLU A 74 18.20 4.19 -11.06
CA GLU A 74 19.40 3.61 -11.67
C GLU A 74 19.69 4.24 -13.04
N ASP A 75 18.67 4.38 -13.89
CA ASP A 75 18.75 5.02 -15.21
C ASP A 75 19.16 6.50 -15.13
N ARG A 76 18.74 7.18 -14.07
CA ARG A 76 19.06 8.60 -13.82
C ARG A 76 20.32 8.81 -12.97
N GLU A 77 21.05 7.74 -12.67
CA GLU A 77 22.24 7.75 -11.82
C GLU A 77 22.00 8.36 -10.43
N HIS A 78 20.75 8.30 -9.95
CA HIS A 78 20.39 8.75 -8.61
C HIS A 78 20.70 7.66 -7.57
N PRO A 79 21.11 8.05 -6.36
CA PRO A 79 21.30 7.10 -5.28
C PRO A 79 19.97 6.39 -4.98
N ILE A 80 20.03 5.05 -4.86
CA ILE A 80 18.86 4.22 -4.60
C ILE A 80 18.68 4.10 -3.08
N PRO A 81 17.57 4.60 -2.50
CA PRO A 81 17.31 4.46 -1.08
C PRO A 81 17.16 3.00 -0.67
N GLN A 82 17.54 2.66 0.56
CA GLN A 82 17.47 1.28 1.04
C GLN A 82 16.03 0.73 1.04
N ALA A 83 15.03 1.58 1.26
CA ALA A 83 13.62 1.23 1.14
C ALA A 83 13.25 0.73 -0.26
N CYS A 84 13.92 1.19 -1.31
CA CYS A 84 13.71 0.79 -2.70
C CYS A 84 14.54 -0.44 -3.12
N MET A 85 15.39 -0.98 -2.24
CA MET A 85 16.31 -2.08 -2.56
C MET A 85 15.85 -3.47 -2.13
N ARG A 86 14.89 -3.59 -1.21
CA ARG A 86 14.38 -4.90 -0.73
C ARG A 86 13.47 -5.57 -1.77
N ASP A 87 13.56 -6.89 -1.90
CA ASP A 87 12.82 -7.72 -2.85
C ASP A 87 11.35 -7.98 -2.47
#